data_AF-W4LFT0-F1
#
_entry.id   AF-W4LFT0-F1
#
_cell.length_a   1.000
_cell.length_b   1.000
_cell.length_c   1.000
_cell.angle_alpha   90.00
_cell.angle_beta   90.00
_cell.angle_gamma   90.00
#
_symmetry.space_group_name_H-M   'P 1'
#
loop_
_entity.id
_entity.type
_entity.pdbx_description
1 polymer ?
#
loop_
_entity_poly.entity_id
_entity_poly.type
_entity_poly.pdbx_seq_one_letter_code
_entity_poly.pdbx_strand_id
1 'polypeptide(L)'
;MRFRTNKIFEKNKQGKKGIGLGLVYPSAEAIEIIGMLGGFDFVNLDGEHGLFSPESIDEMCRVADGFGLTVTARVPNIRASTINLFLDRGVTGILGPHIETAEDAQALVDACRFVPDGQRSWGGGRGTYYNSTALLDVPGSERTEFMQQTNANMLVMGRGNWRPPGRSRTWTRFLRCKGLMPMPGGPTTWHSPWACRDSRSTPMCWQRSGKWRTASTQLAASSTRTSW
;
A
#
# COMPACT_ATOMS: atom_id res chain seq x y z
N MET A 1 21.38 11.73 2.36
CA MET A 1 19.93 11.61 2.63
C MET A 1 19.49 10.20 2.28
N ARG A 2 19.04 9.42 3.27
CA ARG A 2 18.69 8.01 3.06
C ARG A 2 17.36 7.90 2.31
N PHE A 3 17.20 6.86 1.50
CA PHE A 3 15.92 6.53 0.85
C PHE A 3 14.72 6.66 1.80
N ARG A 4 13.64 7.30 1.32
CA ARG A 4 12.31 7.28 1.95
C ARG A 4 11.98 5.85 2.32
N THR A 5 11.75 5.63 3.60
CA THR A 5 11.31 4.36 4.16
C THR A 5 9.82 4.45 4.48
N ASN A 6 9.04 3.46 4.07
CA ASN A 6 7.63 3.39 4.35
C ASN A 6 7.43 2.96 5.81
N LYS A 7 6.99 3.91 6.64
CA LYS A 7 6.81 3.74 8.09
C LYS A 7 5.78 2.68 8.42
N ILE A 8 4.79 2.45 7.54
CA ILE A 8 3.82 1.36 7.72
C ILE A 8 4.54 0.01 7.69
N PHE A 9 5.46 -0.21 6.74
CA PHE A 9 6.26 -1.43 6.70
C PHE A 9 7.24 -1.53 7.87
N GLU A 10 7.84 -0.42 8.27
CA GLU A 10 8.71 -0.38 9.45
C GLU A 10 7.98 -0.84 10.72
N LYS A 11 6.76 -0.33 10.98
CA LYS A 11 5.93 -0.75 12.11
C LYS A 11 5.48 -2.20 12.00
N ASN A 12 5.03 -2.63 10.81
CA ASN A 12 4.57 -4.00 10.60
C ASN A 12 5.68 -5.03 10.88
N LYS A 13 6.94 -4.73 10.52
CA LYS A 13 8.11 -5.58 10.86
C LYS A 13 8.34 -5.71 12.37
N GLN A 14 7.94 -4.71 13.14
CA GLN A 14 7.99 -4.70 14.61
C GLN A 14 6.75 -5.36 15.25
N GLY A 15 5.84 -5.94 14.46
CA GLY A 15 4.55 -6.45 14.95
C GLY A 15 3.58 -5.34 15.40
N LYS A 16 3.86 -4.08 15.09
CA LYS A 16 3.04 -2.92 15.43
C LYS A 16 2.20 -2.50 14.22
N LYS A 17 1.11 -1.77 14.48
CA LYS A 17 0.31 -1.13 13.43
C LYS A 17 0.84 0.28 13.18
N GLY A 18 0.86 0.69 11.92
CA GLY A 18 1.04 2.10 11.58
C GLY A 18 -0.17 2.91 12.02
N ILE A 19 0.05 4.06 12.64
CA ILE A 19 -0.99 5.03 13.00
C ILE A 19 -0.95 6.17 11.98
N GLY A 20 -2.10 6.60 11.47
CA GLY A 20 -2.12 7.67 10.47
C GLY A 20 -3.39 8.48 10.45
N LEU A 21 -3.30 9.64 9.79
CA LEU A 21 -4.39 10.59 9.63
C LEU A 21 -4.94 10.52 8.20
N GLY A 22 -6.25 10.43 8.05
CA GLY A 22 -6.92 10.54 6.75
C GLY A 22 -7.34 11.98 6.46
N LEU A 23 -7.05 12.47 5.27
CA LEU A 23 -7.40 13.82 4.81
C LEU A 23 -8.29 13.72 3.56
N VAL A 24 -9.42 14.44 3.58
CA VAL A 24 -10.32 14.61 2.44
C VAL A 24 -10.12 15.97 1.77
N TYR A 25 -9.38 16.87 2.40
CA TYR A 25 -9.01 18.18 1.86
C TYR A 25 -7.51 18.40 2.08
N PRO A 26 -6.84 19.17 1.21
CA PRO A 26 -5.45 19.54 1.43
C PRO A 26 -5.30 20.40 2.69
N SER A 27 -4.39 20.02 3.58
CA SER A 27 -3.97 20.86 4.70
C SER A 27 -2.55 20.51 5.09
N ALA A 28 -1.62 21.40 4.75
CA ALA A 28 -0.22 21.28 5.12
C ALA A 28 -0.07 21.43 6.65
N GLU A 29 -0.89 22.30 7.24
CA GLU A 29 -0.96 22.58 8.66
C GLU A 29 -1.34 21.34 9.46
N ALA A 30 -2.31 20.54 8.97
CA ALA A 30 -2.68 19.30 9.62
C ALA A 30 -1.51 18.30 9.67
N ILE A 31 -0.72 18.20 8.58
CA ILE A 31 0.46 17.34 8.50
C ILE A 31 1.57 17.86 9.43
N GLU A 32 1.79 19.18 9.45
CA GLU A 32 2.77 19.82 10.34
C GLU A 32 2.43 19.59 11.81
N ILE A 33 1.17 19.81 12.21
CA ILE A 33 0.69 19.61 13.58
C ILE A 33 0.92 18.15 14.03
N ILE A 34 0.49 17.15 13.24
CA ILE A 34 0.71 15.74 13.63
C ILE A 34 2.19 15.35 13.60
N GLY A 35 2.99 15.97 12.74
CA GLY A 35 4.43 15.79 12.67
C GLY A 35 5.13 16.30 13.94
N MET A 36 4.70 17.47 14.44
CA MET A 36 5.18 18.06 15.69
C MET A 36 4.73 17.30 16.93
N LEU A 37 3.45 16.88 16.97
CA LEU A 37 2.92 16.08 18.08
C LEU A 37 3.58 14.70 18.18
N GLY A 38 3.97 14.13 17.04
CA GLY A 38 4.51 12.78 16.95
C GLY A 38 3.45 11.70 17.18
N GLY A 39 3.88 10.42 17.14
CA GLY A 39 2.99 9.27 17.31
C GLY A 39 2.21 8.86 16.06
N PHE A 40 2.34 9.61 14.97
CA PHE A 40 1.82 9.26 13.65
C PHE A 40 2.95 8.76 12.75
N ASP A 41 2.62 7.82 11.88
CA ASP A 41 3.54 7.17 10.95
C ASP A 41 3.25 7.53 9.50
N PHE A 42 1.99 7.84 9.18
CA PHE A 42 1.58 8.14 7.82
C PHE A 42 0.38 9.10 7.74
N VAL A 43 0.20 9.67 6.56
CA VAL A 43 -0.99 10.42 6.17
C VAL A 43 -1.59 9.78 4.92
N ASN A 44 -2.91 9.71 4.88
CA ASN A 44 -3.65 9.17 3.73
C ASN A 44 -4.48 10.26 3.08
N LEU A 45 -4.19 10.57 1.82
CA LEU A 45 -4.95 11.52 1.00
C LEU A 45 -6.11 10.79 0.29
N ASP A 46 -7.35 11.23 0.48
CA ASP A 46 -8.47 10.73 -0.33
C ASP A 46 -8.60 11.54 -1.62
N GLY A 47 -7.89 11.13 -2.66
CA GLY A 47 -7.95 11.77 -3.98
C GLY A 47 -9.16 11.37 -4.82
N GLU A 48 -10.03 10.46 -4.38
CA GLU A 48 -11.24 10.10 -5.14
C GLU A 48 -12.43 10.99 -4.81
N HIS A 49 -12.61 11.30 -3.53
CA HIS A 49 -13.72 12.15 -3.08
C HIS A 49 -13.24 13.50 -2.54
N GLY A 50 -11.93 13.65 -2.31
CA GLY A 50 -11.34 14.87 -1.79
C GLY A 50 -10.91 15.87 -2.86
N LEU A 51 -10.54 17.06 -2.40
CA LEU A 51 -10.20 18.21 -3.26
C LEU A 51 -8.68 18.33 -3.47
N PHE A 52 -8.04 17.28 -3.98
CA PHE A 52 -6.59 17.26 -4.19
C PHE A 52 -6.20 17.61 -5.62
N SER A 53 -5.50 18.74 -5.77
CA SER A 53 -4.79 19.11 -6.99
C SER A 53 -3.41 18.44 -7.04
N PRO A 54 -2.79 18.30 -8.22
CA PRO A 54 -1.41 17.82 -8.31
C PRO A 54 -0.45 18.68 -7.48
N GLU A 55 -0.62 20.00 -7.43
CA GLU A 55 0.23 20.93 -6.68
C GLU A 55 0.08 20.69 -5.17
N SER A 56 -1.16 20.54 -4.70
CA SER A 56 -1.41 20.29 -3.28
C SER A 56 -0.91 18.92 -2.83
N ILE A 57 -0.95 17.89 -3.67
CA ILE A 57 -0.32 16.58 -3.38
C ILE A 57 1.20 16.74 -3.20
N ASP A 58 1.89 17.49 -4.08
CA ASP A 58 3.33 17.71 -3.93
C ASP A 58 3.65 18.46 -2.62
N GLU A 59 2.83 19.45 -2.27
CA GLU A 59 2.97 20.18 -1.01
C GLU A 59 2.77 19.27 0.22
N MET A 60 1.73 18.44 0.22
CA MET A 60 1.50 17.49 1.31
C MET A 60 2.69 16.52 1.45
N CYS A 61 3.21 16.00 0.33
CA CYS A 61 4.40 15.15 0.32
C CYS A 61 5.64 15.88 0.83
N ARG A 62 5.83 17.14 0.44
CA ARG A 62 6.95 17.97 0.91
C ARG A 62 6.95 18.13 2.43
N VAL A 63 5.80 18.46 3.01
CA VAL A 63 5.68 18.66 4.47
C VAL A 63 5.81 17.32 5.20
N ALA A 64 5.16 16.27 4.72
CA ALA A 64 5.26 14.93 5.30
C ALA A 64 6.70 14.40 5.31
N ASP A 65 7.45 14.57 4.21
CA ASP A 65 8.86 14.20 4.13
C ASP A 65 9.70 14.92 5.20
N GLY A 66 9.40 16.20 5.49
CA GLY A 66 10.08 16.99 6.53
C GLY A 66 9.89 16.45 7.95
N PHE A 67 8.76 15.79 8.22
CA PHE A 67 8.45 15.14 9.50
C PHE A 67 8.67 13.62 9.50
N GLY A 68 9.18 13.05 8.40
CA GLY A 68 9.41 11.62 8.27
C GLY A 68 8.14 10.77 8.22
N LEU A 69 7.00 11.37 7.83
CA LEU A 69 5.71 10.72 7.67
C LEU A 69 5.60 10.09 6.27
N THR A 70 5.04 8.88 6.20
CA THR A 70 4.73 8.25 4.91
C THR A 70 3.46 8.85 4.31
N VAL A 71 3.45 9.15 3.00
CA VAL A 71 2.22 9.55 2.31
C VAL A 71 1.63 8.39 1.53
N THR A 72 0.37 8.09 1.80
CA THR A 72 -0.47 7.20 0.99
C THR A 72 -1.61 7.98 0.35
N ALA A 73 -2.14 7.50 -0.76
CA ALA A 73 -3.29 8.14 -1.40
C ALA A 73 -4.26 7.13 -1.99
N ARG A 74 -5.56 7.39 -1.82
CA ARG A 74 -6.61 6.83 -2.66
C ARG A 74 -6.65 7.61 -3.97
N VAL A 75 -6.37 6.95 -5.08
CA VAL A 75 -6.37 7.60 -6.40
C VAL A 75 -7.79 7.68 -6.96
N PRO A 76 -8.13 8.68 -7.79
CA PRO A 76 -9.46 8.79 -8.39
C PRO A 76 -9.81 7.62 -9.32
N ASN A 77 -8.81 6.99 -9.93
CA ASN A 77 -8.96 5.83 -10.80
C ASN A 77 -7.61 5.09 -10.92
N ILE A 78 -7.64 3.86 -11.42
CA ILE A 78 -6.45 3.01 -11.54
C ILE A 78 -5.67 3.16 -12.86
N ARG A 79 -5.91 4.24 -13.63
CA ARG A 79 -5.12 4.46 -14.86
C ARG A 79 -3.67 4.74 -14.50
N ALA A 80 -2.74 4.15 -15.24
CA ALA A 80 -1.31 4.28 -14.99
C ALA A 80 -0.83 5.75 -14.98
N SER A 81 -1.39 6.60 -15.85
CA SER A 81 -1.08 8.04 -15.87
C SER A 81 -1.48 8.74 -14.57
N THR A 82 -2.67 8.45 -14.04
CA THR A 82 -3.16 8.96 -12.76
C THR A 82 -2.27 8.48 -11.62
N ILE A 83 -1.96 7.17 -11.57
CA ILE A 83 -1.12 6.60 -10.51
C ILE A 83 0.29 7.20 -10.54
N ASN A 84 0.93 7.25 -11.72
CA ASN A 84 2.28 7.81 -11.86
C ASN A 84 2.33 9.29 -11.44
N LEU A 85 1.28 10.07 -11.72
CA LEU A 85 1.17 11.46 -11.27
C LEU A 85 1.30 11.59 -9.74
N PHE A 86 0.65 10.72 -8.97
CA PHE A 86 0.74 10.71 -7.51
C PHE A 86 2.12 10.21 -7.06
N LEU A 87 2.61 9.13 -7.66
CA LEU A 87 3.90 8.53 -7.28
C LEU A 87 5.09 9.45 -7.57
N ASP A 88 5.03 10.24 -8.64
CA ASP A 88 6.07 11.21 -9.02
C ASP A 88 6.13 12.41 -8.07
N ARG A 89 5.09 12.61 -7.26
CA ARG A 89 5.05 13.62 -6.18
C ARG A 89 5.52 13.08 -4.84
N GLY A 90 5.94 11.81 -4.76
CA GLY A 90 6.49 11.23 -3.53
C GLY A 90 5.51 10.37 -2.72
N VAL A 91 4.30 10.12 -3.22
CA VAL A 91 3.39 9.12 -2.62
C VAL A 91 4.04 7.73 -2.71
N THR A 92 4.06 6.99 -1.59
CA THR A 92 4.67 5.65 -1.51
C THR A 92 3.65 4.56 -1.15
N GLY A 93 2.36 4.91 -1.11
CA GLY A 93 1.29 3.93 -1.03
C GLY A 93 0.06 4.35 -1.83
N ILE A 94 -0.46 3.44 -2.65
CA ILE A 94 -1.61 3.69 -3.53
C ILE A 94 -2.76 2.79 -3.11
N LEU A 95 -3.93 3.38 -2.92
CA LEU A 95 -5.21 2.70 -2.78
C LEU A 95 -6.00 2.90 -4.08
N GLY A 96 -6.07 1.85 -4.91
CA GLY A 96 -6.91 1.83 -6.10
C GLY A 96 -8.37 1.56 -5.74
N PRO A 97 -9.32 2.39 -6.22
CA PRO A 97 -10.73 2.15 -5.99
C PRO A 97 -11.35 1.26 -7.06
N HIS A 98 -12.57 0.78 -6.78
CA HIS A 98 -13.38 0.00 -7.72
C HIS A 98 -12.62 -1.15 -8.39
N ILE A 99 -11.76 -1.84 -7.64
CA ILE A 99 -11.13 -3.07 -8.12
C ILE A 99 -12.24 -4.11 -8.20
N GLU A 100 -12.54 -4.65 -9.38
CA GLU A 100 -13.64 -5.60 -9.63
C GLU A 100 -13.20 -6.86 -10.39
N THR A 101 -11.98 -6.87 -10.94
CA THR A 101 -11.43 -7.99 -11.69
C THR A 101 -9.97 -8.25 -11.32
N ALA A 102 -9.48 -9.48 -11.54
CA ALA A 102 -8.07 -9.80 -11.27
C ALA A 102 -7.14 -8.96 -12.16
N GLU A 103 -7.63 -8.60 -13.32
CA GLU A 103 -7.02 -7.73 -14.31
C GLU A 103 -6.89 -6.29 -13.76
N ASP A 104 -7.91 -5.75 -13.09
CA ASP A 104 -7.82 -4.45 -12.40
C ASP A 104 -6.75 -4.46 -11.30
N ALA A 105 -6.72 -5.55 -10.53
CA ALA A 105 -5.74 -5.76 -9.48
C ALA A 105 -4.31 -5.80 -10.04
N GLN A 106 -4.10 -6.51 -11.15
CA GLN A 106 -2.80 -6.58 -11.81
C GLN A 106 -2.41 -5.23 -12.41
N ALA A 107 -3.33 -4.55 -13.11
CA ALA A 107 -3.09 -3.23 -13.69
C ALA A 107 -2.70 -2.20 -12.63
N LEU A 108 -3.32 -2.25 -11.45
CA LEU A 108 -2.96 -1.41 -10.31
C LEU A 108 -1.53 -1.69 -9.83
N VAL A 109 -1.14 -2.96 -9.65
CA VAL A 109 0.22 -3.34 -9.22
C VAL A 109 1.25 -2.92 -10.28
N ASP A 110 0.97 -3.19 -11.55
CA ASP A 110 1.85 -2.86 -12.66
C ASP A 110 2.09 -1.35 -12.75
N ALA A 111 1.06 -0.53 -12.55
CA ALA A 111 1.21 0.93 -12.52
C ALA A 111 2.04 1.44 -11.31
N CYS A 112 2.04 0.71 -10.19
CA CYS A 112 2.72 1.16 -8.98
C CYS A 112 4.21 0.80 -8.91
N ARG A 113 4.63 -0.25 -9.61
CA ARG A 113 5.96 -0.84 -9.49
C ARG A 113 6.75 -0.72 -10.79
N PHE A 114 8.05 -0.45 -10.65
CA PHE A 114 8.99 -0.48 -11.76
C PHE A 114 9.25 -1.91 -12.23
N VAL A 115 9.81 -2.06 -13.43
CA VAL A 115 10.32 -3.34 -13.92
C VAL A 115 11.36 -3.92 -12.93
N PRO A 116 11.39 -5.26 -12.71
CA PRO A 116 10.59 -6.31 -13.34
C PRO A 116 9.24 -6.60 -12.66
N ASP A 117 8.93 -5.98 -11.52
CA ASP A 117 7.73 -6.29 -10.74
C ASP A 117 6.45 -5.58 -11.21
N GLY A 118 6.58 -4.71 -12.22
CA GLY A 118 5.49 -3.93 -12.82
C GLY A 118 5.95 -3.18 -14.07
N GLN A 119 5.18 -2.15 -14.45
CA GLN A 119 5.34 -1.35 -15.68
C GLN A 119 5.29 0.16 -15.42
N ARG A 120 5.57 0.60 -14.19
CA ARG A 120 5.63 2.02 -13.81
C ARG A 120 6.63 2.77 -14.68
N SER A 121 6.21 3.93 -15.18
CA SER A 121 7.08 4.83 -15.94
C SER A 121 8.04 5.60 -15.03
N TRP A 122 9.20 5.94 -15.56
CA TRP A 122 10.20 6.74 -14.85
C TRP A 122 9.94 8.24 -15.02
N GLY A 123 9.48 8.89 -13.95
CA GLY A 123 9.36 10.36 -13.86
C GLY A 123 10.59 11.01 -13.25
N GLY A 124 10.81 12.30 -13.51
CA GLY A 124 11.90 13.10 -12.92
C GLY A 124 11.49 13.97 -11.74
N GLY A 125 10.34 13.72 -11.13
CA GLY A 125 9.79 14.52 -10.02
C GLY A 125 10.38 14.18 -8.65
N ARG A 126 9.71 14.66 -7.60
CA ARG A 126 10.05 14.35 -6.19
C ARG A 126 10.16 12.85 -5.96
N GLY A 127 9.26 12.05 -6.55
CA GLY A 127 9.19 10.60 -6.39
C GLY A 127 10.52 9.88 -6.63
N THR A 128 11.31 10.38 -7.58
CA THR A 128 12.64 9.88 -7.98
C THR A 128 13.78 10.82 -7.56
N TYR A 129 13.54 11.67 -6.57
CA TYR A 129 14.51 12.65 -6.05
C TYR A 129 15.09 13.54 -7.13
N TYR A 130 14.23 14.04 -8.02
CA TYR A 130 14.60 14.97 -9.08
C TYR A 130 15.67 14.41 -10.04
N ASN A 131 15.75 13.08 -10.18
CA ASN A 131 16.82 12.37 -10.89
C ASN A 131 18.25 12.72 -10.39
N SER A 132 18.37 13.23 -9.16
CA SER A 132 19.66 13.66 -8.61
C SER A 132 20.39 12.49 -7.97
N THR A 133 21.53 12.12 -8.55
CA THR A 133 22.45 11.13 -7.96
C THR A 133 23.04 11.61 -6.63
N ALA A 134 23.18 12.92 -6.42
CA ALA A 134 23.66 13.48 -5.17
C ALA A 134 22.63 13.38 -4.03
N LEU A 135 21.33 13.47 -4.34
CA LEU A 135 20.26 13.28 -3.35
C LEU A 135 20.04 11.80 -3.02
N LEU A 136 20.29 10.92 -4.00
CA LEU A 136 20.35 9.48 -3.82
C LEU A 136 21.73 9.12 -3.22
N ASP A 137 21.90 9.42 -1.94
CA ASP A 137 23.09 9.13 -1.12
C ASP A 137 23.27 7.62 -0.89
N VAL A 138 23.53 6.90 -1.98
CA VAL A 138 23.54 5.45 -2.07
C VAL A 138 24.74 5.07 -2.93
N PRO A 139 25.79 4.48 -2.37
CA PRO A 139 26.89 3.93 -3.15
C PRO A 139 26.33 2.87 -4.11
N GLY A 140 26.46 3.07 -5.42
CA GLY A 140 25.83 2.19 -6.42
C GLY A 140 24.46 2.64 -6.91
N SER A 141 24.17 3.95 -6.90
CA SER A 141 22.95 4.64 -7.39
C SER A 141 22.62 4.43 -8.88
N GLU A 142 22.76 3.21 -9.37
CA GLU A 142 22.20 2.78 -10.63
C GLU A 142 20.68 2.80 -10.51
N ARG A 143 20.01 3.21 -11.59
CA ARG A 143 18.55 3.28 -11.66
C ARG A 143 17.91 1.96 -11.21
N THR A 144 18.56 0.84 -11.50
CA THR A 144 18.13 -0.51 -11.13
C THR A 144 17.98 -0.70 -9.63
N GLU A 145 18.96 -0.28 -8.82
CA GLU A 145 18.87 -0.42 -7.36
C GLU A 145 17.75 0.46 -6.80
N PHE A 146 17.63 1.69 -7.30
CA PHE A 146 16.53 2.58 -6.95
C PHE A 146 15.16 1.95 -7.25
N MET A 147 15.00 1.32 -8.41
CA MET A 147 13.77 0.64 -8.82
C MET A 147 13.43 -0.50 -7.86
N GLN A 148 14.41 -1.35 -7.52
CA GLN A 148 14.24 -2.46 -6.61
C GLN A 148 13.84 -2.00 -5.20
N GLN A 149 14.53 -0.99 -4.66
CA GLN A 149 14.22 -0.44 -3.35
C GLN A 149 12.85 0.24 -3.32
N THR A 150 12.50 0.98 -4.38
CA THR A 150 11.17 1.61 -4.51
C THR A 150 10.07 0.55 -4.57
N ASN A 151 10.27 -0.53 -5.34
CA ASN A 151 9.31 -1.64 -5.40
C ASN A 151 9.10 -2.32 -4.05
N ALA A 152 10.19 -2.57 -3.31
CA ALA A 152 10.14 -3.17 -1.98
C ALA A 152 9.45 -2.27 -0.94
N ASN A 153 9.46 -0.95 -1.18
CA ASN A 153 8.88 0.05 -0.28
C ASN A 153 7.48 0.54 -0.71
N MET A 154 6.96 0.03 -1.83
CA MET A 154 5.66 0.42 -2.39
C MET A 154 4.51 -0.34 -1.74
N LEU A 155 3.58 0.38 -1.11
CA LEU A 155 2.34 -0.18 -0.59
C LEU A 155 1.23 -0.09 -1.65
N VAL A 156 0.76 -1.22 -2.16
CA VAL A 156 -0.35 -1.26 -3.13
C VAL A 156 -1.57 -1.88 -2.48
N MET A 157 -2.68 -1.14 -2.46
CA MET A 157 -3.94 -1.54 -1.85
C MET A 157 -5.08 -1.45 -2.85
N GLY A 158 -5.95 -2.46 -2.89
CA GLY A 158 -7.10 -2.47 -3.79
C GLY A 158 -8.42 -2.49 -3.02
N ARG A 159 -9.27 -1.49 -3.21
CA ARG A 159 -10.62 -1.45 -2.66
C ARG A 159 -11.63 -1.84 -3.73
N GLY A 160 -12.49 -2.79 -3.41
CA GLY A 160 -13.64 -3.14 -4.24
C GLY A 160 -14.83 -3.53 -3.38
N ASN A 161 -16.00 -3.68 -4.00
CA ASN A 161 -17.22 -4.09 -3.31
C ASN A 161 -17.25 -5.61 -3.10
N TRP A 162 -16.28 -6.11 -2.34
CA TRP A 162 -16.09 -7.53 -2.10
C TRP A 162 -16.81 -7.99 -0.84
N ARG A 163 -17.53 -9.11 -0.94
CA ARG A 163 -17.97 -9.82 0.25
C ARG A 163 -16.80 -10.60 0.87
N PRO A 164 -16.73 -10.71 2.22
CA PRO A 164 -15.71 -11.50 2.91
C PRO A 164 -15.65 -12.97 2.42
N PRO A 165 -14.53 -13.68 2.67
CA PRO A 165 -14.32 -15.06 2.26
C PRO A 165 -15.49 -16.00 2.60
N GLY A 166 -15.84 -16.87 1.65
CA GLY A 166 -16.87 -17.89 1.79
C GLY A 166 -18.16 -17.64 0.97
N ARG A 167 -18.30 -16.49 0.30
CA ARG A 167 -19.43 -16.20 -0.62
C ARG A 167 -19.03 -15.60 -1.98
N SER A 168 -17.74 -15.43 -2.29
CA SER A 168 -17.27 -14.84 -3.54
C SER A 168 -16.08 -15.64 -4.10
N ARG A 169 -16.22 -16.15 -5.33
CA ARG A 169 -15.11 -16.75 -6.11
C ARG A 169 -14.07 -15.71 -6.54
N THR A 170 -14.49 -14.46 -6.66
CA THR A 170 -13.67 -13.30 -7.02
C THR A 170 -12.58 -13.07 -5.95
N TRP A 171 -12.94 -13.04 -4.66
CA TRP A 171 -12.01 -12.77 -3.54
C TRP A 171 -10.76 -13.66 -3.52
N THR A 172 -10.90 -14.95 -3.80
CA THR A 172 -9.79 -15.91 -3.80
C THR A 172 -8.83 -15.73 -4.98
N ARG A 173 -9.28 -15.13 -6.10
CA ARG A 173 -8.39 -14.76 -7.22
C ARG A 173 -7.60 -13.49 -6.91
N PHE A 174 -8.19 -12.53 -6.19
CA PHE A 174 -7.48 -11.31 -5.76
C PHE A 174 -6.28 -11.57 -4.87
N LEU A 175 -6.42 -12.48 -3.90
CA LEU A 175 -5.31 -12.86 -3.01
C LEU A 175 -4.11 -13.48 -3.73
N ARG A 176 -4.25 -13.83 -5.01
CA ARG A 176 -3.16 -14.37 -5.84
C ARG A 176 -2.35 -13.29 -6.54
N CYS A 177 -2.86 -12.05 -6.66
CA CYS A 177 -2.09 -10.94 -7.20
C CYS A 177 -0.96 -10.59 -6.22
N LYS A 178 0.28 -10.90 -6.60
CA LYS A 178 1.45 -10.69 -5.74
C LYS A 178 1.67 -9.20 -5.54
N GLY A 179 1.82 -8.78 -4.29
CA GLY A 179 2.11 -7.38 -3.96
C GLY A 179 0.87 -6.50 -3.77
N LEU A 180 -0.34 -7.03 -3.98
CA LEU A 180 -1.58 -6.33 -3.68
C LEU A 180 -2.09 -6.65 -2.27
N MET A 181 -2.46 -5.61 -1.52
CA MET A 181 -3.19 -5.72 -0.26
C MET A 181 -4.70 -5.48 -0.50
N PRO A 182 -5.56 -6.51 -0.40
CA PRO A 182 -7.00 -6.32 -0.61
C PRO A 182 -7.63 -5.59 0.58
N MET A 183 -8.51 -4.64 0.28
CA MET A 183 -9.28 -3.87 1.25
C MET A 183 -10.78 -4.17 1.10
N PRO A 184 -11.43 -4.84 2.08
CA PRO A 184 -12.88 -5.07 2.02
C PRO A 184 -13.67 -3.75 2.15
N GLY A 185 -14.86 -3.72 1.54
CA GLY A 185 -15.79 -2.60 1.65
C GLY A 185 -16.39 -2.50 3.06
N GLY A 186 -15.89 -1.56 3.87
CA GLY A 186 -16.38 -1.23 5.21
C GLY A 186 -15.71 0.05 5.73
N PRO A 187 -16.24 0.68 6.81
CA PRO A 187 -15.68 1.91 7.36
C PRO A 187 -14.22 1.71 7.78
N THR A 188 -13.36 2.60 7.26
CA THR A 188 -11.95 3.03 7.51
C THR A 188 -11.08 2.36 8.59
N THR A 189 -11.37 1.14 9.02
CA THR A 189 -10.60 0.42 10.04
C THR A 189 -9.48 -0.38 9.40
N TRP A 190 -8.26 0.09 9.62
CA TRP A 190 -7.01 -0.49 9.15
C TRP A 190 -6.64 -1.74 9.96
N HIS A 191 -7.22 -2.87 9.59
CA HIS A 191 -6.72 -4.17 10.01
C HIS A 191 -5.88 -4.75 8.87
N SER A 192 -4.57 -4.55 8.91
CA SER A 192 -3.67 -5.35 8.09
C SER A 192 -3.74 -6.81 8.58
N PRO A 193 -4.15 -7.79 7.74
CA PRO A 193 -3.96 -9.20 8.07
C PRO A 193 -2.48 -9.63 7.96
N TRP A 194 -1.58 -8.72 7.57
CA TRP A 194 -0.16 -8.99 7.35
C TRP A 194 0.66 -8.59 8.57
N ALA A 195 0.46 -9.31 9.68
CA ALA A 195 1.55 -9.51 10.62
C ALA A 195 2.54 -10.47 9.95
N CYS A 196 3.66 -9.92 9.45
CA CYS A 196 4.86 -10.63 9.02
C CYS A 196 4.67 -11.80 8.03
N ARG A 197 4.87 -11.58 6.73
CA ARG A 197 5.28 -12.68 5.82
C ARG A 197 6.78 -12.65 5.64
N ASP A 198 7.46 -13.49 6.40
CA ASP A 198 8.67 -14.11 5.89
C ASP A 198 8.25 -15.16 4.83
N SER A 199 9.09 -15.35 3.82
CA SER A 199 8.89 -16.14 2.60
C SER A 199 8.52 -17.62 2.79
N ARG A 200 8.36 -18.11 4.03
CA ARG A 200 8.16 -19.54 4.36
C ARG A 200 6.88 -19.84 5.16
N SER A 201 6.10 -18.86 5.59
CA SER A 201 4.93 -19.13 6.45
C SER A 201 3.61 -19.28 5.68
N THR A 202 2.87 -20.34 6.00
CA THR A 202 1.58 -20.73 5.41
C THR A 202 0.53 -19.62 5.51
N PRO A 203 -0.31 -19.37 4.48
CA PRO A 203 -1.32 -18.33 4.52
C PRO A 203 -2.32 -18.50 5.67
N MET A 204 -2.75 -17.39 6.29
CA MET A 204 -3.87 -17.39 7.24
C MET A 204 -5.19 -17.23 6.50
N CYS A 205 -6.20 -17.99 6.93
CA CYS A 205 -7.55 -17.98 6.37
C CYS A 205 -8.52 -17.42 7.41
N TRP A 206 -9.46 -16.59 6.96
CA TRP A 206 -10.53 -16.06 7.80
C TRP A 206 -11.61 -17.13 7.99
N GLN A 207 -11.91 -17.48 9.24
CA GLN A 207 -12.95 -18.46 9.54
C GLN A 207 -14.31 -17.79 9.77
N ARG A 208 -15.40 -18.56 9.52
CA ARG A 208 -16.80 -18.16 9.82
C ARG A 208 -17.01 -17.69 11.28
N SER A 209 -16.11 -18.04 12.20
CA SER A 209 -16.12 -17.63 13.61
C SER A 209 -15.56 -16.23 13.88
N GLY A 210 -15.14 -15.48 12.84
CA GLY A 210 -14.58 -14.14 13.01
C GLY A 210 -13.14 -14.09 13.52
N LYS A 211 -12.43 -15.23 13.54
CA LYS A 211 -11.02 -15.34 13.96
C LYS A 211 -10.11 -15.77 12.81
N TRP A 212 -8.88 -15.30 12.82
CA TRP A 212 -7.83 -15.67 11.86
C TRP A 212 -7.05 -16.90 12.36
N ARG A 213 -6.86 -17.93 11.51
CA ARG A 213 -5.99 -19.09 11.81
C ARG A 213 -5.08 -19.44 10.62
N THR A 214 -3.97 -20.12 10.88
CA THR A 214 -3.05 -20.65 9.86
C THR A 214 -3.71 -21.78 9.06
N ALA A 215 -3.55 -21.81 7.74
CA ALA A 215 -4.21 -22.79 6.87
C ALA A 215 -3.85 -24.27 7.16
N SER A 216 -2.75 -24.53 7.88
CA SER A 216 -2.37 -25.89 8.34
C SER A 216 -3.40 -26.54 9.28
N THR A 217 -4.22 -25.74 9.99
CA THR A 217 -5.25 -26.30 10.90
C THR A 217 -6.55 -26.74 10.21
N GLN A 218 -6.74 -26.50 8.91
CA GLN A 218 -7.97 -26.92 8.22
C GLN A 218 -7.97 -28.38 7.76
N LEU A 219 -6.81 -29.02 7.61
CA LEU A 219 -6.71 -30.40 7.12
C LEU A 219 -6.88 -31.48 8.19
N ALA A 220 -6.86 -31.13 9.48
CA ALA A 220 -6.95 -32.11 10.58
C ALA A 220 -8.39 -32.41 11.06
N ALA A 221 -9.41 -31.75 10.51
CA ALA A 221 -10.78 -31.83 11.03
C ALA A 221 -11.78 -32.59 10.12
N SER A 222 -11.33 -33.22 9.02
CA SER A 222 -12.22 -33.93 8.08
C SER A 222 -12.03 -35.44 8.02
N SER A 223 -11.33 -36.07 8.97
CA SER A 223 -11.06 -37.51 8.97
C SER A 223 -11.53 -38.22 10.24
N THR A 224 -12.82 -38.16 10.56
CA THR A 224 -13.50 -39.17 11.39
C THR A 224 -14.99 -39.22 11.03
N ARG A 225 -15.32 -39.92 9.94
CA ARG A 225 -16.61 -40.60 9.81
C ARG A 225 -16.30 -42.09 9.83
N THR A 226 -16.39 -42.68 11.02
CA THR A 226 -16.41 -44.12 11.22
C THR A 226 -17.72 -44.69 10.68
N SER A 227 -17.58 -45.78 9.93
CA SER A 227 -18.57 -46.82 9.65
C SER A 227 -19.48 -47.13 10.84
N TRP A 228 -20.78 -47.23 10.61
CA TRP A 228 -21.64 -48.43 10.65
C TRP A 228 -23.04 -48.03 10.15
#